data_AF-A0A8T4LY28-F1
#
_entry.id   AF-A0A8T4LY28-F1
#
_cell.length_a   1.000
_cell.length_b   1.000
_cell.length_c   1.000
_cell.angle_alpha   90.00
_cell.angle_beta   90.00
_cell.angle_gamma   90.00
#
_symmetry.space_group_name_H-M   'P 1'
#
loop_
_entity.id
_entity.type
_entity.pdbx_description
1 polymer ?
#
loop_
_entity_poly.entity_id
_entity_poly.type
_entity_poly.pdbx_seq_one_letter_code
_entity_poly.pdbx_strand_id
1 'polypeptide(L)' 'MEEEKRLKLAIIAGAAQALKFKAKNRKATDQEIIQHISDNVSKMLEEVDKEL' A
#
# COMPACT_ATOMS: atom_id res chain seq x y z
N MET A 1 -1.04 18.77 -10.58
CA MET A 1 -1.50 17.71 -11.51
C MET A 1 -0.72 16.41 -11.30
N GLU A 2 0.61 16.46 -11.23
CA GLU A 2 1.45 15.26 -11.05
C GLU A 2 1.41 14.68 -9.62
N GLU A 3 1.41 15.55 -8.61
CA GLU A 3 1.31 15.15 -7.20
C GLU A 3 -0.03 14.48 -6.87
N GLU A 4 -1.13 14.95 -7.46
CA GLU A 4 -2.46 14.33 -7.31
C GLU A 4 -2.51 12.93 -7.94
N LYS A 5 -1.87 12.76 -9.12
CA LYS A 5 -1.74 11.45 -9.77
C LYS A 5 -0.92 10.49 -8.90
N ARG A 6 0.21 10.97 -8.36
CA ARG A 6 1.08 10.21 -7.45
C ARG A 6 0.32 9.78 -6.19
N LEU A 7 -0.45 10.68 -5.58
CA LEU A 7 -1.26 10.38 -4.40
C LEU A 7 -2.31 9.30 -4.70
N LYS A 8 -3.02 9.40 -5.84
CA LYS A 8 -4.00 8.38 -6.26
C LYS A 8 -3.34 7.01 -6.45
N LEU A 9 -2.18 6.95 -7.11
CA LEU A 9 -1.44 5.70 -7.30
C LEU A 9 -0.95 5.10 -5.98
N ALA A 10 -0.45 5.94 -5.06
CA ALA A 10 -0.04 5.50 -3.72
C ALA A 10 -1.20 4.90 -2.92
N ILE A 11 -2.39 5.52 -2.96
CA ILE A 11 -3.59 5.00 -2.31
C ILE A 11 -3.98 3.63 -2.88
N ILE A 12 -3.99 3.50 -4.22
CA ILE A 12 -4.33 2.24 -4.90
C ILE A 12 -3.31 1.15 -4.55
N ALA A 13 -2.01 1.47 -4.56
CA ALA A 13 -0.95 0.53 -4.22
C ALA A 13 -1.06 0.04 -2.77
N GLY A 14 -1.30 0.96 -1.83
CA GLY A 14 -1.53 0.62 -0.42
C GLY A 14 -2.75 -0.30 -0.22
N ALA A 15 -3.87 0.02 -0.85
CA ALA A 15 -5.08 -0.82 -0.80
C ALA A 15 -4.83 -2.21 -1.39
N ALA A 16 -4.15 -2.30 -2.54
CA ALA A 16 -3.82 -3.57 -3.17
C ALA A 16 -2.91 -4.43 -2.29
N GLN A 17 -1.91 -3.83 -1.63
CA GLN A 17 -1.04 -4.54 -0.69
C GLN A 17 -1.81 -5.01 0.55
N ALA A 18 -2.72 -4.19 1.10
CA ALA A 18 -3.55 -4.57 2.24
C ALA A 18 -4.39 -5.82 1.93
N LEU A 19 -5.03 -5.84 0.75
CA LEU A 19 -5.81 -6.98 0.26
C LEU A 19 -4.94 -8.22 0.05
N LYS A 20 -3.76 -8.07 -0.56
CA LYS A 20 -2.79 -9.18 -0.73
C LYS A 20 -2.34 -9.76 0.61
N PHE A 21 -2.08 -8.89 1.59
CA PHE A 21 -1.67 -9.32 2.93
C PHE A 21 -2.81 -10.08 3.64
N LYS A 22 -4.05 -9.57 3.62
CA LYS A 22 -5.23 -10.28 4.18
C LYS A 22 -5.46 -11.63 3.49
N ALA A 23 -5.30 -11.70 2.17
CA ALA A 23 -5.50 -12.93 1.42
C ALA A 23 -4.51 -14.04 1.84
N LYS A 24 -3.26 -13.68 2.11
CA LYS A 24 -2.22 -14.58 2.64
C LYS A 24 -2.39 -14.88 4.13
N ASN A 25 -2.87 -13.90 4.90
CA ASN A 25 -3.05 -13.98 6.34
C ASN A 25 -4.53 -13.81 6.71
N ARG A 26 -5.36 -14.82 6.39
CA ARG A 26 -6.84 -14.71 6.51
C ARG A 26 -7.34 -14.32 7.91
N LYS A 27 -6.57 -14.62 8.96
CA LYS A 27 -6.88 -14.31 10.36
C LYS A 27 -6.30 -12.97 10.84
N ALA A 28 -5.48 -12.29 10.04
CA ALA A 28 -4.91 -11.01 10.42
C ALA A 28 -6.04 -10.01 10.73
N THR A 29 -5.88 -9.31 11.84
CA THR A 29 -6.74 -8.20 12.25
C THR A 29 -6.47 -6.98 11.39
N ASP A 30 -7.41 -6.04 11.38
CA ASP A 30 -7.23 -4.78 10.65
C ASP A 30 -6.03 -3.98 11.19
N GLN A 31 -5.75 -4.06 12.49
CA GLN A 31 -4.56 -3.47 13.10
C GLN A 31 -3.26 -4.06 12.56
N GLU A 32 -3.16 -5.38 12.44
CA GLU A 32 -1.98 -6.04 11.87
C GLU A 32 -1.79 -5.69 10.39
N ILE A 33 -2.90 -5.58 9.63
CA ILE A 33 -2.86 -5.16 8.23
C ILE A 33 -2.35 -3.71 8.13
N ILE A 34 -2.92 -2.79 8.91
CA ILE A 34 -2.52 -1.38 8.91
C ILE A 34 -1.07 -1.23 9.34
N GLN A 35 -0.63 -1.95 10.37
CA GLN A 35 0.77 -1.96 10.81
C GLN A 35 1.69 -2.42 9.67
N HIS A 36 1.38 -3.56 9.04
CA HIS A 36 2.17 -4.08 7.92
C HIS A 36 2.29 -3.07 6.77
N ILE A 37 1.19 -2.40 6.41
CA ILE A 37 1.20 -1.40 5.33
C ILE A 37 1.99 -0.16 5.73
N SER A 38 1.85 0.30 6.98
CA SER A 38 2.58 1.46 7.50
C SER A 38 4.08 1.21 7.56
N ASP A 39 4.50 0.01 8.00
CA ASP A 39 5.91 -0.39 8.06
C ASP A 39 6.57 -0.46 6.68
N ASN A 40 5.76 -0.66 5.62
CA ASN A 40 6.25 -0.81 4.25
C ASN A 40 5.96 0.41 3.36
N VAL A 41 5.46 1.52 3.92
CA VAL A 41 5.00 2.68 3.13
C VAL A 41 6.07 3.28 2.25
N SER A 42 7.31 3.41 2.74
CA SER A 42 8.43 3.97 1.97
C SER A 42 8.71 3.14 0.71
N LYS A 43 8.72 1.81 0.85
CA LYS A 43 8.96 0.90 -0.27
C LYS A 43 7.83 0.94 -1.31
N MET A 44 6.58 1.07 -0.86
CA MET A 44 5.44 1.21 -1.79
C MET A 44 5.53 2.52 -2.57
N LEU A 45 5.96 3.61 -1.94
CA LEU A 45 6.15 4.89 -2.63
C LEU A 45 7.28 4.82 -3.67
N GLU A 46 8.39 4.14 -3.36
CA GLU A 46 9.47 3.89 -4.32
C GLU A 46 9.00 3.09 -5.55
N GLU A 47 8.07 2.14 -5.36
CA GLU A 47 7.47 1.38 -6.47
C GLU A 47 6.56 2.26 -7.33
N VAL A 48 5.76 3.15 -6.71
CA VAL A 48 4.92 4.12 -7.44
C VAL A 48 5.76 5.11 -8.24
N ASP A 49 6.88 5.56 -7.69
CA ASP A 49 7.77 6.51 -8.36
C ASP A 49 8.51 5.91 -9.57
N LYS A 50 8.64 4.58 -9.65
CA LYS A 50 9.23 3.88 -10.82
C LYS A 50 8.27 3.73 -11.99
N GLU A 51 6.98 3.80 -11.73
CA GLU A 51 5.89 3.62 -12.72
C GLU A 51 5.38 4.97 -13.28
N LEU A 52 5.95 6.09 -12.81
CA LEU A 52 5.66 7.46 -13.27
C LEU A 52 6.71 7.92 -14.29
#